data_AF-A0ABD2TNV6-F1
#
_entry.id   AF-A0ABD2TNV6-F1
#
_cell.length_a   1.000
_cell.length_b   1.000
_cell.length_c   1.000
_cell.angle_alpha   90.00
_cell.angle_beta   90.00
_cell.angle_gamma   90.00
#
_symmetry.space_group_name_H-M   'P 1'
#
loop_
_entity.id
_entity.type
_entity.pdbx_description
1 polymer ?
#
loop_
_entity_poly.entity_id
_entity_poly.type
_entity_poly.pdbx_seq_one_letter_code
_entity_poly.pdbx_strand_id
1 'polypeptide(L)'
;MACHFLIYTHPHLRLSPDPPLTLQPSSSSAASYCRQNLPTLNFHYKKGGNFYTRRKSVVCSMATENKVISGDRMLVFVPPHPLIKHWVSVLRNEQTPCPVFKNAMAELGRLLLYEASRDWLPTITGEIQSPMGIASVEFVDPREPVAIVPILRAGLALAEHATSILPATKTYHLGLSRNEETLQPSVYLNKLPDKFPEGSRVIVVDPMLATGGTIVAAIDLIKERGVDNSQIKVVCAVAAPPALTKLSEKFPRLHVYAGILDPTVNEKGFIIPGLGDAGDRSFGT
;
A
#
# COMPACT_ATOMS: atom_id res chain seq x y z
N MET A 1 -12.10 -24.81 -2.43
CA MET A 1 -11.50 -23.93 -1.40
C MET A 1 -11.85 -22.50 -1.75
N ALA A 2 -12.61 -21.80 -0.91
CA ALA A 2 -12.94 -20.40 -1.13
C ALA A 2 -11.72 -19.54 -0.74
N CYS A 3 -11.25 -18.66 -1.64
CA CYS A 3 -10.20 -17.69 -1.33
C CYS A 3 -10.67 -16.76 -0.18
N HIS A 4 -9.96 -16.77 0.95
CA HIS A 4 -10.30 -15.97 2.14
C HIS A 4 -9.76 -14.52 2.12
N PHE A 5 -9.23 -14.05 0.99
CA PHE A 5 -8.71 -12.68 0.83
C PHE A 5 -9.38 -11.94 -0.33
N LEU A 6 -9.46 -10.61 -0.21
CA LEU A 6 -9.99 -9.74 -1.26
C LEU A 6 -8.83 -9.10 -2.03
N ILE A 7 -8.82 -9.26 -3.36
CA ILE A 7 -7.92 -8.49 -4.23
C ILE A 7 -8.56 -7.14 -4.48
N TYR A 8 -7.87 -6.06 -4.11
CA TYR A 8 -8.35 -4.70 -4.26
C TYR A 8 -7.53 -3.96 -5.32
N THR A 9 -8.24 -3.41 -6.31
CA THR A 9 -7.73 -2.41 -7.24
C THR A 9 -8.48 -1.12 -6.95
N HIS A 10 -7.76 -0.04 -6.63
CA HIS A 10 -8.42 1.24 -6.37
C HIS A 10 -9.25 1.65 -7.60
N PRO A 11 -10.53 2.05 -7.41
CA PRO A 11 -11.31 2.61 -8.49
C PRO A 11 -10.67 3.93 -8.93
N HIS A 12 -10.40 4.05 -10.24
CA HIS A 12 -9.94 5.31 -10.82
C HIS A 12 -10.94 6.42 -10.54
N LEU A 13 -10.46 7.58 -10.09
CA LEU A 13 -11.19 8.85 -10.22
C LEU A 13 -11.40 9.13 -11.71
N ARG A 14 -12.53 8.64 -12.27
CA ARG A 14 -13.02 9.10 -13.56
C ARG A 14 -13.84 10.36 -13.30
N LEU A 15 -13.31 11.51 -13.69
CA LEU A 15 -14.14 12.67 -13.97
C LEU A 15 -14.94 12.34 -15.24
N SER A 16 -16.21 11.96 -15.08
CA SER A 16 -17.13 11.76 -16.20
C SER A 16 -17.40 13.09 -16.90
N PRO A 17 -17.45 13.15 -18.25
CA PRO A 17 -18.04 14.30 -18.94
C PRO A 17 -19.55 14.34 -18.64
N ASP A 18 -20.06 15.50 -18.25
CA ASP A 18 -21.46 15.72 -17.90
C ASP A 18 -22.42 15.22 -19.02
N PRO A 19 -23.42 14.36 -18.72
CA PRO A 19 -24.49 14.07 -19.66
C PRO A 19 -25.55 15.20 -19.66
N PRO A 20 -26.31 15.38 -20.77
CA PRO A 20 -27.34 16.40 -20.85
C PRO A 20 -28.50 16.11 -19.88
N LEU A 21 -28.99 17.17 -19.24
CA LEU A 21 -30.06 17.17 -18.25
C LEU A 21 -31.39 16.60 -18.79
N THR A 22 -31.82 15.46 -18.25
CA THR A 22 -33.22 15.01 -18.29
C THR A 22 -33.77 14.90 -16.87
N LEU A 23 -34.89 15.57 -16.63
CA LEU A 23 -35.64 15.54 -15.37
C LEU A 23 -36.50 14.28 -15.29
N GLN A 24 -36.34 13.48 -14.23
CA GLN A 24 -37.37 12.52 -13.79
C GLN A 24 -37.48 12.45 -12.26
N PRO A 25 -38.66 12.06 -11.72
CA PRO A 25 -39.03 12.27 -10.32
C PRO A 25 -38.55 11.14 -9.40
N SER A 26 -38.47 11.51 -8.12
CA SER A 26 -37.93 10.78 -6.97
C SER A 26 -38.63 9.47 -6.61
N SER A 27 -37.83 8.46 -6.24
CA SER A 27 -38.19 7.48 -5.21
C SER A 27 -36.96 7.12 -4.35
N SER A 28 -37.24 6.78 -3.09
CA SER A 28 -36.39 6.91 -1.90
C SER A 28 -35.41 5.75 -1.65
N SER A 29 -34.16 6.06 -1.27
CA SER A 29 -33.42 5.34 -0.22
C SER A 29 -32.41 6.28 0.45
N ALA A 30 -32.30 6.19 1.78
CA ALA A 30 -31.60 7.17 2.61
C ALA A 30 -30.07 7.00 2.54
N ALA A 31 -29.41 7.88 1.78
CA ALA A 31 -27.98 8.15 1.94
C ALA A 31 -27.80 9.22 3.03
N SER A 32 -27.00 8.93 4.06
CA SER A 32 -26.61 9.93 5.07
C SER A 32 -25.59 10.90 4.47
N TYR A 33 -26.05 12.07 4.04
CA TYR A 33 -25.18 13.15 3.56
C TYR A 33 -24.64 13.96 4.75
N CYS A 34 -23.32 13.96 4.94
CA CYS A 34 -22.68 14.97 5.78
C CYS A 34 -22.58 16.28 4.97
N ARG A 35 -23.51 17.22 5.19
CA ARG A 35 -23.48 18.55 4.55
C ARG A 35 -22.44 19.42 5.25
N GLN A 36 -21.29 19.62 4.62
CA GLN A 36 -20.43 20.76 4.97
C GLN A 36 -20.79 21.94 4.05
N ASN A 37 -21.10 23.11 4.64
CA ASN A 37 -21.41 24.32 3.90
C ASN A 37 -20.12 24.94 3.34
N LEU A 38 -19.91 24.82 2.02
CA LEU A 38 -18.83 25.49 1.28
C LEU A 38 -19.33 26.81 0.66
N PRO A 39 -18.45 27.79 0.39
CA PRO A 39 -18.83 29.12 -0.08
C PRO A 39 -19.48 29.07 -1.48
N THR A 40 -20.49 29.92 -1.68
CA THR A 40 -21.24 30.03 -2.94
C THR A 40 -20.51 30.92 -3.95
N LEU A 41 -20.30 30.40 -5.17
CA LEU A 41 -19.72 31.17 -6.29
C LEU A 41 -20.84 31.79 -7.13
N ASN A 42 -20.80 33.12 -7.28
CA ASN A 42 -21.74 33.88 -8.10
C ASN A 42 -21.17 34.12 -9.50
N PHE A 43 -21.82 33.59 -10.53
CA PHE A 43 -21.48 33.89 -11.92
C PHE A 43 -22.45 34.92 -12.52
N HIS A 44 -21.88 35.94 -13.14
CA HIS A 44 -22.60 37.00 -13.85
C HIS A 44 -22.51 36.76 -15.35
N TYR A 45 -23.64 36.81 -16.06
CA TYR A 45 -23.65 36.70 -17.51
C TYR A 45 -24.69 37.62 -18.14
N LYS A 46 -24.42 38.08 -19.37
CA LYS A 46 -25.23 39.07 -20.09
C LYS A 46 -25.98 38.39 -21.24
N LYS A 47 -27.31 38.51 -21.27
CA LYS A 47 -28.14 37.96 -22.36
C LYS A 47 -29.19 38.99 -22.77
N GLY A 48 -29.13 39.45 -24.02
CA GLY A 48 -30.09 40.40 -24.58
C GLY A 48 -30.22 41.70 -23.77
N GLY A 49 -29.12 42.45 -23.62
CA GLY A 49 -29.12 43.77 -22.95
C GLY A 49 -29.18 43.73 -21.42
N ASN A 50 -29.72 42.67 -20.80
CA ASN A 50 -29.88 42.57 -19.35
C ASN A 50 -28.80 41.70 -18.68
N PHE A 51 -28.44 42.08 -17.44
CA PHE A 51 -27.54 41.34 -16.55
C PHE A 51 -28.33 40.35 -15.70
N TYR A 52 -27.88 39.09 -15.66
CA TYR A 52 -28.46 38.03 -14.84
C TYR A 52 -27.40 37.42 -13.92
N THR A 53 -27.77 37.20 -12.65
CA THR A 53 -26.98 36.48 -11.65
C THR A 53 -27.53 35.07 -11.46
N ARG A 54 -26.70 34.05 -11.66
CA ARG A 54 -27.09 32.65 -11.44
C ARG A 54 -26.31 32.06 -10.27
N ARG A 55 -27.01 31.66 -9.22
CA ARG A 55 -26.45 30.87 -8.10
C ARG A 55 -26.28 29.42 -8.56
N LYS A 56 -25.06 28.89 -8.53
CA LYS A 56 -24.79 27.45 -8.63
C LYS A 56 -24.20 26.98 -7.30
N SER A 57 -24.93 26.14 -6.59
CA SER A 57 -24.34 25.29 -5.55
C SER A 57 -23.60 24.15 -6.23
N VAL A 58 -22.27 24.13 -6.13
CA VAL A 58 -21.48 22.96 -6.55
C VAL A 58 -21.60 21.94 -5.43
N VAL A 59 -22.41 20.91 -5.63
CA VAL A 59 -22.45 19.75 -4.73
C VAL A 59 -21.46 18.73 -5.29
N CYS A 60 -20.29 18.63 -4.66
CA CYS A 60 -19.37 17.53 -4.94
C CYS A 60 -19.89 16.29 -4.19
N SER A 61 -20.67 15.45 -4.88
CA SER A 61 -21.02 14.14 -4.35
C SER A 61 -19.90 13.16 -4.72
N MET A 62 -18.96 12.95 -3.79
CA MET A 62 -18.07 11.79 -3.86
C MET A 62 -18.92 10.55 -3.58
N ALA A 63 -19.36 9.87 -4.64
CA ALA A 63 -19.97 8.56 -4.52
C ALA A 63 -18.86 7.53 -4.28
N THR A 64 -18.43 7.40 -3.02
CA THR A 64 -17.74 6.19 -2.58
C THR A 64 -18.81 5.09 -2.49
N GLU A 65 -18.81 4.16 -3.44
CA GLU A 65 -19.43 2.86 -3.20
C GLU A 65 -18.67 2.18 -2.06
N ASN A 66 -19.10 2.45 -0.83
CA ASN A 66 -18.68 1.73 0.36
C ASN A 66 -19.31 0.34 0.30
N LYS A 67 -18.71 -0.56 -0.48
CA LYS A 67 -18.87 -1.98 -0.21
C LYS A 67 -18.20 -2.19 1.14
N VAL A 68 -19.01 -2.35 2.18
CA VAL A 68 -18.55 -2.67 3.54
C VAL A 68 -17.81 -3.99 3.46
N ILE A 69 -16.48 -3.91 3.30
CA ILE A 69 -15.60 -5.05 3.40
C ILE A 69 -15.67 -5.48 4.86
N SER A 70 -16.11 -6.72 5.11
CA SER A 70 -16.08 -7.32 6.44
C SER A 70 -14.71 -7.08 7.07
N GLY A 71 -14.68 -6.31 8.16
CA GLY A 71 -13.48 -5.72 8.75
C GLY A 71 -12.48 -6.72 9.36
N ASP A 72 -12.68 -8.02 9.15
CA ASP A 72 -11.85 -9.10 9.68
C ASP A 72 -11.06 -9.86 8.60
N ARG A 73 -11.13 -9.48 7.33
CA ARG A 73 -10.41 -10.19 6.25
C ARG A 73 -9.06 -9.53 5.93
N MET A 74 -8.09 -10.35 5.52
CA MET A 74 -6.86 -9.87 4.92
C MET A 74 -7.14 -9.26 3.54
N LEU A 75 -6.50 -8.14 3.23
CA LEU A 75 -6.61 -7.47 1.92
C LEU A 75 -5.29 -7.54 1.16
N VAL A 76 -5.39 -7.80 -0.13
CA VAL A 76 -4.26 -7.81 -1.07
C VAL A 76 -4.46 -6.71 -2.09
N PHE A 77 -3.59 -5.71 -2.08
CA PHE A 77 -3.59 -4.59 -2.99
C PHE A 77 -2.59 -4.84 -4.11
N VAL A 78 -3.06 -4.72 -5.35
CA VAL A 78 -2.22 -4.74 -6.55
C VAL A 78 -2.47 -3.44 -7.30
N PRO A 79 -1.72 -2.36 -6.98
CA PRO A 79 -2.03 -1.04 -7.51
C PRO A 79 -1.91 -1.03 -9.05
N PRO A 80 -2.95 -0.59 -9.80
CA PRO A 80 -2.99 -0.69 -11.26
C PRO A 80 -2.18 0.43 -11.94
N HIS A 81 -0.93 0.64 -11.53
CA HIS A 81 -0.09 1.73 -12.02
C HIS A 81 0.87 1.29 -13.15
N PRO A 82 0.94 2.01 -14.30
CA PRO A 82 1.84 1.65 -15.39
C PRO A 82 3.31 1.55 -14.99
N LEU A 83 3.81 2.44 -14.12
CA LEU A 83 5.19 2.37 -13.62
C LEU A 83 5.47 1.14 -12.74
N ILE A 84 4.49 0.66 -11.97
CA ILE A 84 4.64 -0.59 -11.20
C ILE A 84 4.80 -1.76 -12.18
N LYS A 85 3.96 -1.83 -13.21
CA LYS A 85 4.06 -2.85 -14.27
C LYS A 85 5.40 -2.76 -15.01
N HIS A 86 5.87 -1.55 -15.31
CA HIS A 86 7.16 -1.33 -15.95
C HIS A 86 8.31 -1.92 -15.13
N TRP A 87 8.41 -1.57 -13.84
CA TRP A 87 9.48 -2.08 -12.98
C TRP A 87 9.39 -3.59 -12.77
N VAL A 88 8.18 -4.15 -12.61
CA VAL A 88 7.98 -5.60 -12.58
C VAL A 88 8.51 -6.27 -13.86
N SER A 89 8.27 -5.69 -15.04
CA SER A 89 8.81 -6.22 -16.30
C SER A 89 10.33 -6.19 -16.37
N VAL A 90 10.98 -5.11 -15.88
CA VAL A 90 12.44 -5.03 -15.79
C VAL A 90 12.99 -6.11 -14.86
N LEU A 91 12.34 -6.32 -13.72
CA LEU A 91 12.73 -7.39 -12.78
C LEU A 91 12.52 -8.78 -13.39
N ARG A 92 11.50 -9.01 -14.23
CA ARG A 92 11.26 -10.32 -14.86
C ARG A 92 12.30 -10.68 -15.91
N ASN A 93 12.83 -9.69 -16.62
CA ASN A 93 13.76 -9.95 -17.70
C ASN A 93 15.05 -10.56 -17.13
N GLU A 94 15.34 -11.81 -17.51
CA GLU A 94 16.55 -12.54 -17.13
C GLU A 94 17.83 -11.80 -17.54
N GLN A 95 17.79 -11.05 -18.64
CA GLN A 95 18.93 -10.31 -19.16
C GLN A 95 19.22 -9.00 -18.41
N THR A 96 18.36 -8.58 -17.47
CA THR A 96 18.57 -7.36 -16.69
C THR A 96 19.81 -7.51 -15.80
N PRO A 97 20.86 -6.67 -15.99
CA PRO A 97 22.08 -6.74 -15.19
C PRO A 97 21.83 -6.40 -13.72
N CYS A 98 22.65 -6.95 -12.81
CA CYS A 98 22.51 -6.79 -11.36
C CYS A 98 22.32 -5.32 -10.89
N PRO A 99 23.11 -4.32 -11.34
CA PRO A 99 22.89 -2.93 -10.92
C PRO A 99 21.53 -2.38 -11.36
N VAL A 100 21.07 -2.76 -12.56
CA VAL A 100 19.76 -2.34 -13.10
C VAL A 100 18.64 -3.04 -12.35
N PHE A 101 18.79 -4.33 -12.04
CA PHE A 101 17.82 -5.09 -11.25
C PHE A 101 17.65 -4.49 -9.85
N LYS A 102 18.76 -4.20 -9.17
CA LYS A 102 18.74 -3.58 -7.84
C LYS A 102 18.03 -2.22 -7.86
N ASN A 103 18.34 -1.37 -8.85
CA ASN A 103 17.69 -0.06 -8.99
C ASN A 103 16.19 -0.19 -9.32
N ALA A 104 15.83 -1.13 -10.20
CA ALA A 104 14.42 -1.41 -10.52
C ALA A 104 13.65 -1.91 -9.29
N MET A 105 14.29 -2.72 -8.44
CA MET A 105 13.71 -3.18 -7.17
C MET A 105 13.47 -2.00 -6.22
N ALA A 106 14.44 -1.09 -6.11
CA ALA A 106 14.34 0.12 -5.29
C ALA A 106 13.21 1.05 -5.76
N GLU A 107 13.08 1.28 -7.07
CA GLU A 107 12.00 2.10 -7.64
C GLU A 107 10.62 1.45 -7.48
N LEU A 108 10.51 0.13 -7.66
CA LEU A 108 9.27 -0.59 -7.38
C LEU A 108 8.88 -0.45 -5.90
N GLY A 109 9.83 -0.63 -5.00
CA GLY A 109 9.65 -0.46 -3.57
C GLY A 109 9.18 0.94 -3.19
N ARG A 110 9.80 1.97 -3.76
CA ARG A 110 9.39 3.36 -3.59
C ARG A 110 7.91 3.59 -3.91
N LEU A 111 7.45 3.07 -5.04
CA LEU A 111 6.05 3.19 -5.47
C LEU A 111 5.09 2.40 -4.58
N LEU A 112 5.45 1.17 -4.21
CA LEU A 112 4.61 0.33 -3.35
C LEU A 112 4.52 0.87 -1.92
N LEU A 113 5.61 1.42 -1.38
CA LEU A 113 5.62 2.09 -0.07
C LEU A 113 4.75 3.34 -0.08
N TYR A 114 4.81 4.13 -1.15
CA TYR A 114 3.90 5.26 -1.34
C TYR A 114 2.43 4.81 -1.34
N GLU A 115 2.07 3.80 -2.14
CA GLU A 115 0.71 3.22 -2.14
C GLU A 115 0.31 2.63 -0.78
N ALA A 116 1.24 1.98 -0.08
CA ALA A 116 1.02 1.43 1.25
C ALA A 116 0.80 2.52 2.31
N SER A 117 1.33 3.73 2.10
CA SER A 117 1.20 4.83 3.07
C SER A 117 -0.06 5.69 2.89
N ARG A 118 -0.69 5.62 1.71
CA ARG A 118 -1.74 6.54 1.22
C ARG A 118 -2.75 7.02 2.26
N ASP A 119 -3.43 6.11 2.95
CA ASP A 119 -4.51 6.41 3.90
C ASP A 119 -4.22 5.82 5.30
N TRP A 120 -2.94 5.75 5.69
CA TRP A 120 -2.53 4.98 6.87
C TRP A 120 -1.62 5.73 7.85
N LEU A 121 -0.93 6.77 7.40
CA LEU A 121 0.00 7.52 8.24
C LEU A 121 -0.75 8.31 9.33
N PRO A 122 -0.16 8.43 10.54
CA PRO A 122 -0.69 9.31 11.56
C PRO A 122 -0.51 10.76 11.12
N THR A 123 -1.55 11.56 11.24
CA THR A 123 -1.49 12.99 10.93
C THR A 123 -1.87 13.84 12.13
N ILE A 124 -1.29 15.03 12.18
CA ILE A 124 -1.62 16.09 13.13
C ILE A 124 -1.97 17.36 12.37
N THR A 125 -2.95 18.09 12.90
CA THR A 125 -3.35 19.39 12.35
C THR A 125 -2.78 20.53 13.17
N GLY A 126 -2.61 21.68 12.54
CA GLY A 126 -2.12 22.88 13.21
C GLY A 126 -2.24 24.11 12.32
N GLU A 127 -1.67 25.22 12.79
CA GLU A 127 -1.59 26.47 12.05
C GLU A 127 -0.13 26.87 11.88
N ILE A 128 0.22 27.38 10.69
CA ILE A 128 1.54 27.94 10.41
C ILE A 128 1.41 29.32 9.78
N GLN A 129 2.42 30.16 9.99
CA GLN A 129 2.54 31.42 9.28
C GLN A 129 3.13 31.15 7.88
N SER A 130 2.31 31.27 6.84
CA SER A 130 2.79 31.30 5.45
C SER A 130 3.27 32.71 5.08
N PRO A 131 3.98 32.89 3.94
CA PRO A 131 4.34 34.22 3.45
C PRO A 131 3.17 35.18 3.25
N MET A 132 1.93 34.67 3.11
CA MET A 132 0.73 35.47 2.83
C MET A 132 -0.28 35.52 3.98
N GLY A 133 -0.02 34.85 5.12
CA GLY A 133 -0.96 34.78 6.25
C GLY A 133 -0.94 33.43 6.97
N ILE A 134 -1.76 33.31 8.03
CA ILE A 134 -1.93 32.05 8.77
C ILE A 134 -2.62 31.03 7.87
N ALA A 135 -2.08 29.82 7.81
CA ALA A 135 -2.61 28.69 7.06
C ALA A 135 -2.85 27.50 7.99
N SER A 136 -4.04 26.90 7.92
CA SER A 136 -4.31 25.59 8.52
C SER A 136 -3.62 24.51 7.70
N VAL A 137 -2.94 23.59 8.38
CA VAL A 137 -2.09 22.57 7.76
C VAL A 137 -2.26 21.23 8.45
N GLU A 138 -1.89 20.18 7.73
CA GLU A 138 -1.84 18.81 8.21
C GLU A 138 -0.46 18.23 7.90
N PHE A 139 0.14 17.58 8.90
CA PHE A 139 1.47 16.97 8.79
C PHE A 139 1.40 15.50 9.19
N VAL A 140 2.28 14.68 8.62
CA VAL A 140 2.57 13.35 9.20
C VAL A 140 3.20 13.57 10.57
N ASP A 141 2.69 12.90 11.60
CA ASP A 141 3.19 13.06 12.97
C ASP A 141 4.61 12.48 13.10
N PRO A 142 5.66 13.31 13.30
CA PRO A 142 7.03 12.81 13.41
C PRO A 142 7.29 12.03 14.72
N ARG A 143 6.38 12.12 15.70
CA ARG A 143 6.50 11.44 17.00
C ARG A 143 6.08 9.97 16.92
N GLU A 144 5.34 9.59 15.87
CA GLU A 144 4.91 8.22 15.58
C GLU A 144 5.62 7.68 14.31
N PRO A 145 6.95 7.46 14.35
CA PRO A 145 7.69 7.03 13.17
C PRO A 145 7.26 5.64 12.71
N VAL A 146 7.20 5.45 11.39
CA VAL A 146 6.87 4.15 10.78
C VAL A 146 8.10 3.23 10.85
N ALA A 147 7.92 2.02 11.37
CA ALA A 147 8.96 1.02 11.41
C ALA A 147 9.06 0.29 10.06
N ILE A 148 10.24 0.26 9.45
CA ILE A 148 10.53 -0.50 8.22
C ILE A 148 11.35 -1.73 8.59
N VAL A 149 10.84 -2.91 8.25
CA VAL A 149 11.46 -4.21 8.56
C VAL A 149 11.79 -4.94 7.27
N PRO A 150 12.96 -4.69 6.64
CA PRO A 150 13.41 -5.47 5.50
C PRO A 150 13.82 -6.88 5.94
N ILE A 151 13.27 -7.90 5.27
CA ILE A 151 13.71 -9.28 5.42
C ILE A 151 14.99 -9.47 4.61
N LEU A 152 16.09 -9.76 5.29
CA LEU A 152 17.40 -9.87 4.67
C LEU A 152 17.54 -11.16 3.85
N ARG A 153 18.21 -11.13 2.69
CA ARG A 153 18.94 -9.98 2.10
C ARG A 153 18.09 -9.13 1.15
N ALA A 154 17.21 -9.77 0.37
CA ALA A 154 16.53 -9.15 -0.76
C ALA A 154 15.61 -7.97 -0.37
N GLY A 155 15.06 -7.96 0.86
CA GLY A 155 14.25 -6.86 1.39
C GLY A 155 14.96 -5.52 1.44
N LEU A 156 16.31 -5.49 1.52
CA LEU A 156 17.07 -4.25 1.49
C LEU A 156 16.90 -3.52 0.15
N ALA A 157 16.99 -4.25 -0.96
CA ALA A 157 16.87 -3.64 -2.29
C ALA A 157 15.48 -3.04 -2.53
N LEU A 158 14.43 -3.65 -1.97
CA LEU A 158 13.06 -3.14 -2.06
C LEU A 158 12.77 -2.00 -1.07
N ALA A 159 13.49 -1.95 0.07
CA ALA A 159 13.33 -0.90 1.08
C ALA A 159 14.23 0.33 0.86
N GLU A 160 15.13 0.29 -0.13
CA GLU A 160 16.19 1.31 -0.37
C GLU A 160 15.68 2.75 -0.32
N HIS A 161 14.50 3.02 -0.90
CA HIS A 161 13.91 4.36 -0.99
C HIS A 161 12.81 4.62 0.05
N ALA A 162 12.74 3.87 1.14
CA ALA A 162 11.73 4.08 2.16
C ALA A 162 11.83 5.48 2.81
N THR A 163 13.04 5.93 3.11
CA THR A 163 13.30 7.23 3.76
C THR A 163 13.07 8.44 2.85
N SER A 164 13.03 8.24 1.52
CA SER A 164 12.71 9.33 0.58
C SER A 164 11.20 9.57 0.43
N ILE A 165 10.38 8.61 0.87
CA ILE A 165 8.91 8.69 0.81
C ILE A 165 8.30 8.97 2.18
N LEU A 166 8.86 8.40 3.24
CA LEU A 166 8.31 8.48 4.58
C LEU A 166 9.14 9.43 5.45
N PRO A 167 8.59 10.57 5.92
CA PRO A 167 9.34 11.64 6.57
C PRO A 167 9.91 11.26 7.95
N ALA A 168 9.30 10.29 8.64
CA ALA A 168 9.76 9.78 9.93
C ALA A 168 9.71 8.24 9.92
N THR A 169 10.89 7.61 9.91
CA THR A 169 11.03 6.15 9.87
C THR A 169 12.09 5.63 10.83
N LYS A 170 11.94 4.36 11.22
CA LYS A 170 12.97 3.58 11.92
C LYS A 170 13.15 2.24 11.21
N THR A 171 14.38 1.89 10.84
CA THR A 171 14.65 0.63 10.14
C THR A 171 15.16 -0.43 11.12
N TYR A 172 14.51 -1.58 11.17
CA TYR A 172 14.93 -2.74 11.97
C TYR A 172 15.21 -3.92 11.06
N HIS A 173 16.43 -4.46 11.13
CA HIS A 173 16.86 -5.53 10.24
C HIS A 173 16.48 -6.90 10.79
N LEU A 174 15.86 -7.74 9.96
CA LEU A 174 15.48 -9.11 10.31
C LEU A 174 16.03 -10.08 9.27
N GLY A 175 16.91 -10.98 9.71
CA GLY A 175 17.52 -12.00 8.87
C GLY A 175 16.91 -13.36 9.15
N LEU A 176 16.24 -13.91 8.14
CA LEU A 176 15.70 -15.28 8.16
C LEU A 176 16.34 -16.10 7.03
N SER A 177 16.80 -17.29 7.36
CA SER A 177 17.26 -18.29 6.40
C SER A 177 16.26 -19.44 6.33
N ARG A 178 15.98 -19.91 5.12
CA ARG A 178 15.17 -21.10 4.91
C ARG A 178 16.09 -22.30 4.88
N ASN A 179 15.81 -23.32 5.67
CA ASN A 179 16.47 -24.60 5.49
C ASN A 179 15.98 -25.23 4.17
N GLU A 180 16.91 -25.62 3.29
CA GLU A 180 16.59 -26.08 1.92
C GLU A 180 15.84 -27.42 1.88
N GLU A 181 15.97 -28.25 2.91
CA GLU A 181 15.33 -29.56 2.98
C GLU A 181 13.94 -29.48 3.62
N THR A 182 13.82 -28.78 4.74
CA THR A 182 12.59 -28.70 5.54
C THR A 182 11.70 -27.51 5.19
N LEU A 183 12.26 -26.54 4.46
CA LEU A 183 11.61 -25.27 4.09
C LEU A 183 11.19 -24.41 5.29
N GLN A 184 11.68 -24.72 6.50
CA GLN A 184 11.39 -23.98 7.72
C GLN A 184 12.30 -22.76 7.86
N PRO A 185 11.78 -21.60 8.29
CA PRO A 185 12.57 -20.41 8.54
C PRO A 185 13.32 -20.50 9.87
N SER A 186 14.57 -20.04 9.87
CA SER A 186 15.44 -19.89 11.05
C SER A 186 15.94 -18.45 11.11
N VAL A 187 15.93 -17.84 12.29
CA VAL A 187 16.34 -16.45 12.47
C VAL A 187 17.85 -16.41 12.74
N TYR A 188 18.61 -15.78 11.84
CA TYR A 188 20.06 -15.58 12.02
C TYR A 188 20.42 -14.15 12.46
N LEU A 189 19.52 -13.19 12.29
CA LEU A 189 19.68 -11.82 12.77
C LEU A 189 18.33 -11.28 13.23
N ASN A 190 18.25 -10.81 14.48
CA ASN A 190 17.08 -10.12 14.99
C ASN A 190 17.50 -8.79 15.63
N LYS A 191 17.17 -7.68 14.97
CA LYS A 191 17.35 -6.32 15.49
C LYS A 191 16.03 -5.60 15.75
N LEU A 192 14.93 -6.34 15.87
CA LEU A 192 13.66 -5.80 16.35
C LEU A 192 13.82 -5.38 17.82
N PRO A 193 13.10 -4.33 18.29
CA PRO A 193 13.09 -3.99 19.71
C PRO A 193 12.46 -5.12 20.52
N ASP A 194 12.70 -5.14 21.84
CA ASP A 194 12.05 -6.10 22.74
C ASP A 194 10.52 -5.90 22.74
N LYS A 195 10.08 -4.64 22.57
CA LYS A 195 8.67 -4.27 22.43
C LYS A 195 8.55 -3.06 21.52
N PHE A 196 7.56 -3.06 20.62
CA PHE A 196 7.20 -1.87 19.87
C PHE A 196 6.40 -0.90 20.74
N PRO A 197 6.63 0.42 20.65
CA PRO A 197 5.73 1.40 21.26
C PRO A 197 4.28 1.16 20.86
N GLU A 198 3.35 1.43 21.77
CA GLU A 198 1.92 1.36 21.47
C GLU A 198 1.58 2.26 20.26
N GLY A 199 0.68 1.80 19.39
CA GLY A 199 0.35 2.55 18.17
C GLY A 199 1.35 2.40 17.02
N SER A 200 2.49 1.69 17.21
CA SER A 200 3.51 1.51 16.16
C SER A 200 2.93 0.96 14.86
N ARG A 201 3.32 1.57 13.75
CA ARG A 201 3.01 1.13 12.39
C ARG A 201 4.23 0.44 11.80
N VAL A 202 4.08 -0.79 11.32
CA VAL A 202 5.18 -1.61 10.81
C VAL A 202 4.96 -1.96 9.34
N ILE A 203 5.96 -1.70 8.49
CA ILE A 203 6.00 -2.18 7.11
C ILE A 203 7.07 -3.27 7.02
N VAL A 204 6.64 -4.50 6.74
CA VAL A 204 7.53 -5.64 6.48
C VAL A 204 7.79 -5.71 4.98
N VAL A 205 9.06 -5.73 4.58
CA VAL A 205 9.47 -5.66 3.18
C VAL A 205 10.19 -6.95 2.78
N ASP A 206 9.60 -7.70 1.86
CA ASP A 206 10.15 -8.93 1.31
C ASP A 206 9.78 -9.02 -0.18
N PRO A 207 10.73 -9.05 -1.12
CA PRO A 207 10.43 -9.03 -2.55
C PRO A 207 9.57 -10.19 -3.03
N MET A 208 9.65 -11.36 -2.40
CA MET A 208 9.04 -12.59 -2.92
C MET A 208 8.22 -13.34 -1.87
N LEU A 209 6.89 -13.23 -1.96
CA LEU A 209 5.99 -14.04 -1.12
C LEU A 209 5.65 -15.35 -1.83
N ALA A 210 6.55 -16.33 -1.73
CA ALA A 210 6.42 -17.62 -2.42
C ALA A 210 5.57 -18.63 -1.64
N THR A 211 6.19 -19.36 -0.71
CA THR A 211 5.52 -20.38 0.12
C THR A 211 4.94 -19.83 1.41
N GLY A 212 5.26 -18.58 1.76
CA GLY A 212 4.76 -17.87 2.93
C GLY A 212 5.52 -18.13 4.25
N GLY A 213 6.43 -19.10 4.31
CA GLY A 213 7.10 -19.48 5.57
C GLY A 213 7.86 -18.31 6.23
N THR A 214 8.71 -17.63 5.45
CA THR A 214 9.54 -16.51 5.92
C THR A 214 8.70 -15.35 6.42
N ILE A 215 7.73 -14.90 5.63
CA ILE A 215 6.88 -13.75 5.98
C ILE A 215 5.97 -14.06 7.18
N VAL A 216 5.49 -15.29 7.31
CA VAL A 216 4.70 -15.72 8.48
C VAL A 216 5.54 -15.61 9.75
N ALA A 217 6.75 -16.18 9.75
CA ALA A 217 7.65 -16.11 10.91
C ALA A 217 8.04 -14.66 11.26
N ALA A 218 8.28 -13.82 10.25
CA ALA A 218 8.57 -12.40 10.47
C ALA A 218 7.41 -11.67 11.16
N ILE A 219 6.17 -11.89 10.70
CA ILE A 219 4.98 -11.27 11.29
C ILE A 219 4.75 -11.80 12.71
N ASP A 220 4.93 -13.10 12.97
CA ASP A 220 4.81 -13.67 14.33
C ASP A 220 5.75 -12.96 15.31
N LEU A 221 7.03 -12.81 14.94
CA LEU A 221 8.02 -12.11 15.76
C LEU A 221 7.62 -10.65 16.06
N ILE A 222 7.01 -9.97 15.10
CA ILE A 222 6.54 -8.59 15.26
C ILE A 222 5.31 -8.54 16.18
N LYS A 223 4.38 -9.49 16.04
CA LYS A 223 3.18 -9.59 16.89
C LYS A 223 3.51 -9.93 18.34
N GLU A 224 4.45 -10.84 18.56
CA GLU A 224 4.97 -11.16 19.89
C GLU A 224 5.51 -9.92 20.63
N ARG A 225 5.91 -8.89 19.87
CA ARG A 225 6.41 -7.60 20.37
C ARG A 225 5.33 -6.52 20.49
N GLY A 226 4.05 -6.90 20.39
CA GLY A 226 2.91 -6.05 20.74
C GLY A 226 2.27 -5.27 19.58
N VAL A 227 2.48 -5.67 18.33
CA VAL A 227 1.87 -5.01 17.15
C VAL A 227 0.70 -5.83 16.62
N ASP A 228 -0.48 -5.21 16.44
CA ASP A 228 -1.64 -5.89 15.85
C ASP A 228 -1.52 -6.05 14.32
N ASN A 229 -2.20 -7.05 13.74
CA ASN A 229 -2.25 -7.26 12.29
C ASN A 229 -2.65 -6.01 11.51
N SER A 230 -3.60 -5.20 12.01
CA SER A 230 -4.07 -3.99 11.33
C SER A 230 -3.03 -2.86 11.30
N GLN A 231 -1.98 -2.99 12.12
CA GLN A 231 -0.84 -2.08 12.18
C GLN A 231 0.36 -2.60 11.38
N ILE A 232 0.21 -3.73 10.69
CA ILE A 232 1.25 -4.31 9.84
C ILE A 232 0.82 -4.19 8.38
N LYS A 233 1.73 -3.69 7.54
CA LYS A 233 1.64 -3.78 6.09
C LYS A 233 2.78 -4.61 5.56
N VAL A 234 2.51 -5.48 4.60
CA VAL A 234 3.54 -6.24 3.88
C VAL A 234 3.71 -5.63 2.50
N VAL A 235 4.94 -5.39 2.07
CA VAL A 235 5.28 -4.90 0.73
C VAL A 235 6.16 -5.91 0.02
N CYS A 236 5.76 -6.33 -1.18
CA CYS A 236 6.48 -7.30 -2.00
C CYS A 236 6.44 -6.96 -3.49
N ALA A 237 7.46 -7.38 -4.23
CA ALA A 237 7.47 -7.23 -5.68
C ALA A 237 6.51 -8.22 -6.34
N VAL A 238 6.53 -9.47 -5.88
CA VAL A 238 5.70 -10.57 -6.39
C VAL A 238 5.19 -11.46 -5.26
N ALA A 239 3.93 -11.88 -5.36
CA ALA A 239 3.33 -12.84 -4.43
C ALA A 239 2.61 -13.98 -5.17
N ALA A 240 2.58 -15.16 -4.56
CA ALA A 240 1.88 -16.34 -5.08
C ALA A 240 0.78 -16.83 -4.11
N PRO A 241 -0.25 -17.55 -4.61
CA PRO A 241 -1.36 -18.03 -3.79
C PRO A 241 -0.96 -18.79 -2.51
N PRO A 242 0.07 -19.68 -2.49
CA PRO A 242 0.42 -20.41 -1.27
C PRO A 242 0.80 -19.50 -0.10
N ALA A 243 1.54 -18.41 -0.35
CA ALA A 243 1.86 -17.44 0.69
C ALA A 243 0.62 -16.65 1.15
N LEU A 244 -0.19 -16.18 0.20
CA LEU A 244 -1.38 -15.39 0.50
C LEU A 244 -2.42 -16.19 1.29
N THR A 245 -2.61 -17.47 0.99
CA THR A 245 -3.51 -18.35 1.76
C THR A 245 -3.04 -18.47 3.21
N LYS A 246 -1.76 -18.79 3.44
CA LYS A 246 -1.22 -18.90 4.80
C LYS A 246 -1.33 -17.59 5.60
N LEU A 247 -1.03 -16.46 4.95
CA LEU A 247 -1.18 -15.15 5.57
C LEU A 247 -2.64 -14.85 5.89
N SER A 248 -3.56 -15.15 4.98
CA SER A 248 -4.99 -14.90 5.16
C SER A 248 -5.60 -15.72 6.30
N GLU A 249 -5.15 -16.97 6.48
CA GLU A 249 -5.63 -17.86 7.54
C GLU A 249 -5.11 -17.42 8.92
N LYS A 250 -3.86 -16.97 8.99
CA LYS A 250 -3.19 -16.67 10.26
C LYS A 250 -3.30 -15.21 10.70
N PHE A 251 -3.38 -14.28 9.76
CA PHE A 251 -3.32 -12.84 10.00
C PHE A 251 -4.52 -12.11 9.37
N PRO A 252 -5.74 -12.26 9.93
CA PRO A 252 -6.88 -11.44 9.55
C PRO A 252 -6.55 -9.94 9.72
N ARG A 253 -7.16 -9.07 8.90
CA ARG A 253 -6.93 -7.60 8.88
C ARG A 253 -5.54 -7.14 8.44
N LEU A 254 -4.63 -8.05 8.09
CA LEU A 254 -3.35 -7.69 7.49
C LEU A 254 -3.56 -7.10 6.08
N HIS A 255 -2.76 -6.11 5.71
CA HIS A 255 -2.74 -5.59 4.33
C HIS A 255 -1.43 -5.98 3.63
N VAL A 256 -1.54 -6.58 2.45
CA VAL A 256 -0.41 -6.93 1.58
C VAL A 256 -0.45 -6.06 0.33
N TYR A 257 0.65 -5.39 0.00
CA TYR A 257 0.83 -4.62 -1.22
C TYR A 257 1.83 -5.35 -2.11
N ALA A 258 1.37 -5.76 -3.29
CA ALA A 258 2.15 -6.53 -4.24
C ALA A 258 2.26 -5.79 -5.58
N GLY A 259 3.45 -5.81 -6.19
CA GLY A 259 3.63 -5.33 -7.56
C GLY A 259 2.86 -6.19 -8.57
N ILE A 260 2.82 -7.50 -8.35
CA ILE A 260 2.08 -8.46 -9.17
C ILE A 260 1.76 -9.74 -8.39
N LEU A 261 0.70 -10.45 -8.81
CA LEU A 261 0.37 -11.79 -8.35
C LEU A 261 0.65 -12.81 -9.44
N ASP A 262 1.43 -13.83 -9.11
CA ASP A 262 1.79 -14.91 -10.01
C ASP A 262 1.01 -16.19 -9.68
N PRO A 263 0.74 -17.05 -10.67
CA PRO A 263 -0.22 -18.15 -10.53
C PRO A 263 0.20 -19.23 -9.54
N THR A 264 1.50 -19.52 -9.40
CA THR A 264 1.94 -20.69 -8.64
C THR A 264 3.40 -20.60 -8.17
N VAL A 265 3.79 -21.60 -7.37
CA VAL A 265 5.17 -21.92 -7.03
C VAL A 265 5.53 -23.31 -7.56
N ASN A 266 6.77 -23.52 -7.97
CA ASN A 266 7.26 -24.85 -8.35
C ASN A 266 7.67 -25.68 -7.12
N GLU A 267 8.09 -26.94 -7.34
CA GLU A 267 8.51 -27.87 -6.28
C GLU A 267 9.69 -27.38 -5.45
N LYS A 268 10.56 -26.54 -6.03
CA LYS A 268 11.68 -25.90 -5.34
C LYS A 268 11.26 -24.65 -4.55
N GLY A 269 9.99 -24.26 -4.63
CA GLY A 269 9.44 -23.09 -3.94
C GLY A 269 9.74 -21.75 -4.61
N PHE A 270 10.10 -21.73 -5.89
CA PHE A 270 10.20 -20.51 -6.69
C PHE A 270 8.85 -20.15 -7.29
N ILE A 271 8.54 -18.86 -7.34
CA ILE A 271 7.33 -18.34 -7.98
C ILE A 271 7.46 -18.46 -9.51
N ILE A 272 6.37 -18.79 -10.20
CA ILE A 272 6.33 -18.94 -11.66
C ILE A 272 5.28 -17.97 -12.26
N PRO A 273 5.62 -17.13 -13.26
CA PRO A 273 6.94 -16.98 -13.88
C PRO A 273 8.01 -16.34 -12.98
N GLY A 274 7.63 -15.63 -11.91
CA GLY A 274 8.54 -15.10 -10.89
C GLY A 274 9.62 -14.16 -11.42
N LEU A 275 10.67 -13.99 -10.62
CA LEU A 275 11.81 -13.09 -10.89
C LEU A 275 13.18 -13.81 -10.76
N GLY A 276 13.19 -15.13 -10.55
CA GLY A 276 14.37 -15.87 -10.11
C GLY A 276 14.68 -15.62 -8.63
N ASP A 277 15.95 -15.75 -8.22
CA ASP A 277 16.38 -15.38 -6.87
C ASP A 277 16.60 -13.86 -6.77
N ALA A 278 15.65 -13.16 -6.12
CA ALA A 278 15.73 -11.71 -5.99
C ALA A 278 16.94 -11.23 -5.16
N GLY A 279 17.47 -12.05 -4.25
CA GLY A 279 18.65 -11.71 -3.46
C GLY A 279 19.88 -11.71 -4.35
N ASP A 280 20.16 -12.84 -4.99
CA ASP A 280 21.32 -13.02 -5.85
C ASP A 280 21.31 -12.04 -7.03
N ARG A 281 20.14 -11.81 -7.64
CA ARG A 281 20.00 -10.81 -8.72
C ARG A 281 20.17 -9.36 -8.26
N SER A 282 19.93 -9.06 -6.98
CA SER A 282 20.15 -7.71 -6.43
C SER A 282 21.59 -7.46 -5.99
N PHE A 283 22.33 -8.51 -5.62
CA PHE A 283 23.66 -8.38 -5.00
C PHE A 283 24.79 -9.05 -5.79
N GLY A 284 24.48 -9.73 -6.89
CA GLY A 284 25.46 -10.36 -7.78
C GLY A 284 26.19 -11.54 -7.14
N THR A 285 25.47 -12.34 -6.34
CA THR A 285 26.00 -13.53 -5.65
C THR A 285 25.55 -14.82 -6.29
#